data_AF-A0A920SII4-F1
#
_entry.id   AF-A0A920SII4-F1
#
_cell.length_a   1.000
_cell.length_b   1.000
_cell.length_c   1.000
_cell.angle_alpha   90.00
_cell.angle_beta   90.00
_cell.angle_gamma   90.00
#
_symmetry.space_group_name_H-M   'P 1'
#
loop_
_entity.id
_entity.type
_entity.pdbx_description
1 polymer ?
#
loop_
_entity_poly.entity_id
_entity_poly.type
_entity_poly.pdbx_seq_one_letter_code
_entity_poly.pdbx_strand_id
1 'polypeptide(L)'
;MGSGGEASFLPWLTGTAYLHSVMVQGRQGMLRVWNLSCCVPHLPSPSWYVITRSGVLESVHAFTESGIGPLLLGFFALVVATTVGLIAWRGDALRTPGSIESPVSRTGAFLANNLLFGAFAFVVLLGTVFPLLVEAARGDRIAVGNPYFERMTMPVGFALLFLMAVAPALPWGRGATEVLLTRLRWPAVAGAAAMVVAVTLGSRGWAPTLAVGLGAFAAGGAIRHLVLAVRARGLRGLVGRSSGGMVVHVGVAVVAVAFACSSAFVRQAEFRFDEVGDSATFAGHELVFDGLSTVELSEKTETRVAVVVDGDRFEPAISVFPFGGQTIGTPATRSTVRDDLQLAVLAVPDSLVSDQSGSEPGSVVVRVTVQPLVAWLWIGGAVMAIGTALSFVPGAGSPTGRAKGREREQVA
;
A
#
# COMPACT_ATOMS: atom_id res chain seq x y z
N MET A 1 -9.98 -4.13 -5.52
CA MET A 1 -9.36 -4.48 -4.24
C MET A 1 -10.48 -4.58 -3.23
N GLY A 2 -10.79 -5.78 -2.75
CA GLY A 2 -11.83 -6.01 -1.74
C GLY A 2 -11.39 -5.51 -0.37
N SER A 3 -12.37 -5.26 0.49
CA SER A 3 -12.31 -4.78 1.88
C SER A 3 -11.28 -5.49 2.78
N GLY A 4 -10.78 -6.67 2.39
CA GLY A 4 -9.75 -7.44 3.09
C GLY A 4 -8.35 -6.80 3.18
N GLY A 5 -7.98 -5.96 2.22
CA GLY A 5 -6.59 -5.50 2.07
C GLY A 5 -6.18 -4.36 3.00
N GLU A 6 -7.07 -3.39 3.22
CA GLU A 6 -6.82 -2.11 3.89
C GLU A 6 -6.37 -2.29 5.33
N ALA A 7 -7.02 -3.24 5.92
CA ALA A 7 -6.84 -3.78 7.22
C ALA A 7 -5.31 -4.12 7.41
N SER A 8 -4.69 -4.88 6.49
CA SER A 8 -3.28 -5.33 6.60
C SER A 8 -2.23 -4.23 6.43
N PHE A 9 -2.67 -3.02 6.08
CA PHE A 9 -1.83 -1.86 5.93
C PHE A 9 -1.48 -1.18 7.27
N LEU A 10 -2.30 -1.38 8.32
CA LEU A 10 -2.11 -0.75 9.64
C LEU A 10 -0.74 -1.04 10.28
N PRO A 11 -0.27 -2.30 10.37
CA PRO A 11 1.03 -2.59 10.97
C PRO A 11 2.19 -1.98 10.17
N TRP A 12 2.04 -1.83 8.86
CA TRP A 12 3.06 -1.23 8.01
C TRP A 12 3.19 0.29 8.26
N LEU A 13 2.06 0.98 8.40
CA LEU A 13 2.02 2.41 8.74
C LEU A 13 2.62 2.69 10.12
N THR A 14 2.24 1.91 11.14
CA THR A 14 2.72 2.11 12.50
C THR A 14 4.18 1.68 12.66
N GLY A 15 4.60 0.63 11.96
CA GLY A 15 6.01 0.24 11.86
C GLY A 15 6.87 1.32 11.19
N THR A 16 6.36 1.96 10.13
CA THR A 16 7.06 3.07 9.46
C THR A 16 7.14 4.29 10.38
N ALA A 17 6.06 4.64 11.09
CA ALA A 17 6.07 5.68 12.10
C ALA A 17 7.15 5.41 13.17
N TYR A 18 7.17 4.19 13.72
CA TYR A 18 8.16 3.74 14.69
C TYR A 18 9.60 3.89 14.19
N LEU A 19 9.91 3.43 12.97
CA LEU A 19 11.26 3.56 12.38
C LEU A 19 11.70 5.03 12.25
N HIS A 20 10.77 5.95 11.99
CA HIS A 20 11.06 7.38 11.92
C HIS A 20 11.23 8.01 13.30
N SER A 21 10.39 7.63 14.26
CA SER A 21 10.39 8.21 15.60
C SER A 21 11.50 7.66 16.50
N VAL A 22 11.97 6.42 16.31
CA VAL A 22 13.13 5.86 17.03
C VAL A 22 14.43 6.59 16.68
N MET A 23 14.55 7.10 15.45
CA MET A 23 15.68 7.95 15.05
C MET A 23 15.71 9.28 15.80
N VAL A 24 14.54 9.87 16.06
CA VAL A 24 14.40 11.11 16.84
C VAL A 24 14.64 10.83 18.32
N GLN A 25 14.09 9.73 18.85
CA GLN A 25 14.35 9.30 20.23
C GLN A 25 15.85 9.11 20.50
N GLY A 26 16.56 8.42 19.60
CA GLY A 26 18.00 8.19 19.77
C GLY A 26 18.87 9.46 19.70
N ARG A 27 18.34 10.56 19.15
CA ARG A 27 19.10 11.83 19.00
C ARG A 27 18.67 12.94 19.96
N GLN A 28 17.38 13.03 20.30
CA GLN A 28 16.83 14.12 21.13
C GLN A 28 16.10 13.59 22.38
N GLY A 29 16.05 12.27 22.59
CA GLY A 29 15.43 11.63 23.75
C GLY A 29 13.91 11.57 23.73
N MET A 30 13.25 12.30 22.81
CA MET A 30 11.80 12.51 22.70
C MET A 30 11.02 11.31 22.15
N LEU A 31 9.68 11.38 22.19
CA LEU A 31 8.73 10.43 21.57
C LEU A 31 8.69 9.01 22.16
N ARG A 32 9.12 8.82 23.42
CA ARG A 32 9.08 7.49 24.08
C ARG A 32 7.67 6.88 24.13
N VAL A 33 6.67 7.66 24.55
CA VAL A 33 5.25 7.26 24.56
C VAL A 33 4.75 6.90 23.17
N TRP A 34 5.12 7.71 22.18
CA TRP A 34 4.70 7.53 20.79
C TRP A 34 5.29 6.26 20.18
N ASN A 35 6.56 5.95 20.48
CA ASN A 35 7.21 4.73 20.01
C ASN A 35 6.55 3.48 20.58
N LEU A 36 6.17 3.52 21.86
CA LEU A 36 5.37 2.45 22.47
C LEU A 36 4.00 2.35 21.81
N SER A 37 3.34 3.49 21.53
CA SER A 37 2.03 3.56 20.87
C SER A 37 2.08 2.99 19.44
N CYS A 38 3.19 3.15 18.72
CA CYS A 38 3.39 2.59 17.39
C CYS A 38 3.60 1.06 17.39
N CYS A 39 4.05 0.48 18.51
CA CYS A 39 4.18 -0.97 18.65
C CYS A 39 2.84 -1.68 18.92
N VAL A 40 1.85 -0.95 19.43
CA VAL A 40 0.55 -1.50 19.87
C VAL A 40 -0.20 -2.25 18.77
N PRO A 41 -0.31 -1.74 17.53
CA PRO A 41 -1.05 -2.42 16.48
C PRO A 41 -0.44 -3.76 16.04
N HIS A 42 0.80 -4.06 16.45
CA HIS A 42 1.45 -5.34 16.18
C HIS A 42 1.08 -6.43 17.22
N LEU A 43 0.63 -6.04 18.42
CA LEU A 43 0.29 -6.97 19.51
C LEU A 43 -0.88 -7.92 19.16
N PRO A 44 -1.99 -7.47 18.53
CA PRO A 44 -3.07 -8.35 18.11
C PRO A 44 -2.84 -9.01 16.73
N SER A 45 -1.59 -9.18 16.29
CA SER A 45 -1.27 -9.73 14.96
C SER A 45 -1.92 -11.10 14.63
N PRO A 46 -2.19 -12.02 15.57
CA PRO A 46 -2.97 -13.22 15.28
C PRO A 46 -4.43 -12.91 14.94
N SER A 47 -5.06 -11.97 15.65
CA SER A 47 -6.42 -11.50 15.38
C SER A 47 -6.51 -10.82 14.03
N TRP A 48 -5.48 -10.05 13.70
CA TRP A 48 -5.32 -9.39 12.41
C TRP A 48 -5.36 -10.39 11.25
N TYR A 49 -4.60 -11.47 11.38
CA TYR A 49 -4.54 -12.57 10.43
C TYR A 49 -5.90 -13.29 10.29
N VAL A 50 -6.62 -13.51 11.39
CA VAL A 50 -7.97 -14.10 11.34
C VAL A 50 -8.92 -13.19 10.56
N ILE A 51 -8.99 -11.89 10.87
CA ILE A 51 -9.88 -10.94 10.20
C ILE A 51 -9.60 -10.86 8.69
N THR A 52 -8.32 -10.87 8.30
CA THR A 52 -7.91 -10.69 6.90
C THR A 52 -7.91 -11.96 6.05
N ARG A 53 -7.83 -13.15 6.66
CA ARG A 53 -7.71 -14.43 5.92
C ARG A 53 -8.94 -15.34 6.04
N SER A 54 -9.81 -15.14 7.04
CA SER A 54 -10.99 -16.01 7.24
C SER A 54 -12.24 -15.57 6.48
N GLY A 55 -12.15 -14.58 5.58
CA GLY A 55 -13.32 -14.07 4.88
C GLY A 55 -14.28 -13.26 5.77
N VAL A 56 -13.88 -12.92 7.01
CA VAL A 56 -14.65 -12.03 7.91
C VAL A 56 -15.05 -10.75 7.21
N LEU A 57 -14.20 -10.18 6.35
CA LEU A 57 -14.50 -8.92 5.65
C LEU A 57 -15.42 -9.11 4.42
N GLU A 58 -15.61 -10.35 3.96
CA GLU A 58 -16.54 -10.70 2.86
C GLU A 58 -17.88 -11.23 3.38
N SER A 59 -17.91 -11.84 4.57
CA SER A 59 -19.12 -12.18 5.31
C SER A 59 -18.94 -11.90 6.80
N VAL A 60 -18.92 -10.61 7.14
CA VAL A 60 -18.89 -10.12 8.55
C VAL A 60 -20.03 -10.74 9.36
N HIS A 61 -21.15 -11.02 8.69
CA HIS A 61 -22.36 -11.62 9.24
C HIS A 61 -22.21 -13.09 9.65
N ALA A 62 -21.55 -13.93 8.83
CA ALA A 62 -21.26 -15.31 9.25
C ALA A 62 -20.26 -15.36 10.42
N PHE A 63 -19.44 -14.32 10.54
CA PHE A 63 -18.47 -14.19 11.62
C PHE A 63 -19.09 -13.67 12.93
N THR A 64 -19.99 -12.67 12.89
CA THR A 64 -20.71 -12.16 14.06
C THR A 64 -21.73 -13.17 14.60
N GLU A 65 -22.32 -14.00 13.74
CA GLU A 65 -23.18 -15.13 14.12
C GLU A 65 -22.39 -16.34 14.63
N SER A 66 -21.08 -16.43 14.37
CA SER A 66 -20.23 -17.48 14.92
C SER A 66 -19.87 -17.21 16.38
N GLY A 67 -19.74 -18.26 17.20
CA GLY A 67 -19.27 -18.13 18.59
C GLY A 67 -17.86 -17.53 18.75
N ILE A 68 -17.11 -17.39 17.65
CA ILE A 68 -15.73 -16.89 17.61
C ILE A 68 -15.70 -15.35 17.47
N GLY A 69 -16.69 -14.75 16.81
CA GLY A 69 -16.73 -13.31 16.53
C GLY A 69 -16.69 -12.42 17.77
N PRO A 70 -17.60 -12.61 18.74
CA PRO A 70 -17.60 -11.87 20.01
C PRO A 70 -16.32 -12.07 20.83
N LEU A 71 -15.72 -13.27 20.80
CA LEU A 71 -14.47 -13.56 21.51
C LEU A 71 -13.29 -12.78 20.92
N LEU A 72 -13.19 -12.69 19.60
CA LEU A 72 -12.14 -11.94 18.90
C LEU A 72 -12.30 -10.43 19.08
N LEU A 73 -13.53 -9.91 19.01
CA LEU A 73 -13.83 -8.50 19.31
C LEU A 73 -13.50 -8.17 20.78
N GLY A 74 -13.87 -9.03 21.72
CA GLY A 74 -13.54 -8.89 23.14
C GLY A 74 -12.04 -8.91 23.39
N PHE A 75 -11.30 -9.83 22.74
CA PHE A 75 -9.84 -9.87 22.80
C PHE A 75 -9.21 -8.60 22.22
N PHE A 76 -9.68 -8.11 21.07
CA PHE A 76 -9.18 -6.86 20.49
C PHE A 76 -9.43 -5.66 21.42
N ALA A 77 -10.65 -5.55 21.97
CA ALA A 77 -10.99 -4.53 22.95
C ALA A 77 -10.11 -4.62 24.21
N LEU A 78 -9.84 -5.83 24.70
CA LEU A 78 -8.95 -6.06 25.84
C LEU A 78 -7.51 -5.63 25.55
N VAL A 79 -6.96 -5.97 24.39
CA VAL A 79 -5.61 -5.57 23.98
C VAL A 79 -5.51 -4.06 23.87
N VAL A 80 -6.48 -3.40 23.22
CA VAL A 80 -6.54 -1.94 23.11
C VAL A 80 -6.65 -1.29 24.49
N ALA A 81 -7.59 -1.74 25.32
CA ALA A 81 -7.83 -1.19 26.66
C ALA A 81 -6.63 -1.38 27.59
N THR A 82 -6.02 -2.57 27.59
CA THR A 82 -4.81 -2.86 28.38
C THR A 82 -3.67 -1.95 27.93
N THR A 83 -3.51 -1.76 26.63
CA THR A 83 -2.38 -0.98 26.12
C THR A 83 -2.56 0.51 26.37
N VAL A 84 -3.77 1.05 26.14
CA VAL A 84 -4.12 2.44 26.48
C VAL A 84 -3.99 2.66 27.99
N GLY A 85 -4.46 1.70 28.80
CA GLY A 85 -4.35 1.73 30.26
C GLY A 85 -2.90 1.75 30.74
N LEU A 86 -2.04 0.90 30.18
CA LEU A 86 -0.60 0.88 30.50
C LEU A 86 0.09 2.18 30.08
N ILE A 87 -0.24 2.73 28.90
CA ILE A 87 0.30 4.01 28.43
C ILE A 87 -0.13 5.16 29.34
N ALA A 88 -1.41 5.21 29.72
CA ALA A 88 -1.93 6.23 30.63
C ALA A 88 -1.30 6.12 32.02
N TRP A 89 -1.18 4.90 32.55
CA TRP A 89 -0.60 4.64 33.87
C TRP A 89 0.89 4.96 33.93
N ARG A 90 1.67 4.63 32.88
CA ARG A 90 3.11 4.95 32.81
C ARG A 90 3.41 6.30 32.15
N GLY A 91 2.40 7.10 31.85
CA GLY A 91 2.52 8.33 31.08
C GLY A 91 3.55 9.31 31.66
N ASP A 92 3.56 9.49 32.98
CA ASP A 92 4.51 10.39 33.65
C ASP A 92 5.95 9.89 33.63
N ALA A 93 6.17 8.57 33.69
CA ALA A 93 7.51 7.98 33.54
C ALA A 93 8.04 8.02 32.09
N LEU A 94 7.15 8.26 31.13
CA LEU A 94 7.46 8.33 29.70
C LEU A 94 7.56 9.78 29.18
N ARG A 95 7.20 10.79 29.99
CA ARG A 95 7.39 12.21 29.66
C ARG A 95 8.87 12.50 29.46
N THR A 96 9.20 13.00 28.29
CA THR A 96 10.58 13.39 27.95
C THR A 96 10.72 14.91 28.06
N PRO A 97 11.81 15.44 28.63
CA PRO A 97 12.06 16.89 28.75
C PRO A 97 12.35 17.65 27.44
N GLY A 98 12.34 17.01 26.27
CA GLY A 98 12.65 17.68 25.01
C GLY A 98 11.51 18.59 24.50
N SER A 99 11.84 19.81 24.07
CA SER A 99 10.91 20.77 23.49
C SER A 99 11.19 20.99 21.99
N ILE A 100 10.16 21.39 21.24
CA ILE A 100 10.29 21.72 19.81
C ILE A 100 10.84 23.16 19.71
N GLU A 101 12.09 23.32 19.31
CA GLU A 101 12.74 24.64 19.22
C GLU A 101 12.16 25.55 18.13
N SER A 102 11.57 24.96 17.08
CA SER A 102 10.89 25.65 15.97
C SER A 102 9.98 24.68 15.19
N PRO A 103 8.77 25.10 14.75
CA PRO A 103 7.90 24.29 13.90
C PRO A 103 8.54 23.93 12.55
N VAL A 104 9.31 24.86 11.96
CA VAL A 104 10.04 24.66 10.69
C VAL A 104 11.45 24.17 10.99
N SER A 105 11.53 22.97 11.55
CA SER A 105 12.79 22.28 11.85
C SER A 105 12.69 20.82 11.42
N ARG A 106 13.83 20.14 11.31
CA ARG A 106 13.84 18.70 11.05
C ARG A 106 13.07 17.92 12.13
N THR A 107 13.15 18.32 13.40
CA THR A 107 12.38 17.71 14.50
C THR A 107 10.88 17.93 14.32
N GLY A 108 10.46 19.15 13.99
CA GLY A 108 9.05 19.47 13.69
C GLY A 108 8.52 18.67 12.50
N ALA A 109 9.32 18.53 11.44
CA ALA A 109 8.97 17.74 10.27
C ALA A 109 8.86 16.23 10.59
N PHE A 110 9.76 15.67 11.41
CA PHE A 110 9.62 14.27 11.86
C PHE A 110 8.38 14.06 12.73
N LEU A 111 8.00 15.03 13.56
CA LEU A 111 6.77 14.98 14.34
C LEU A 111 5.54 15.03 13.43
N ALA A 112 5.50 15.97 12.48
CA ALA A 112 4.43 16.08 11.50
C ALA A 112 4.28 14.78 10.69
N ASN A 113 5.40 14.17 10.30
CA ASN A 113 5.41 12.90 9.58
C ASN A 113 4.77 11.76 10.41
N ASN A 114 5.12 11.68 11.69
CA ASN A 114 4.53 10.72 12.59
C ASN A 114 3.04 10.97 12.82
N LEU A 115 2.63 12.23 13.00
CA LEU A 115 1.23 12.60 13.13
C LEU A 115 0.43 12.20 11.88
N LEU A 116 0.98 12.40 10.68
CA LEU A 116 0.37 11.97 9.43
C LEU A 116 0.24 10.45 9.32
N PHE A 117 1.27 9.68 9.71
CA PHE A 117 1.15 8.22 9.77
C PHE A 117 0.10 7.76 10.79
N GLY A 118 0.04 8.40 11.95
CA GLY A 118 -0.98 8.13 12.97
C GLY A 118 -2.39 8.47 12.48
N ALA A 119 -2.57 9.59 11.78
CA ALA A 119 -3.83 9.98 11.16
C ALA A 119 -4.24 9.00 10.06
N PHE A 120 -3.30 8.57 9.22
CA PHE A 120 -3.54 7.55 8.20
C PHE A 120 -4.03 6.25 8.85
N ALA A 121 -3.29 5.76 9.85
CA ALA A 121 -3.67 4.54 10.57
C ALA A 121 -5.03 4.69 11.26
N PHE A 122 -5.34 5.85 11.83
CA PHE A 122 -6.64 6.12 12.43
C PHE A 122 -7.78 6.09 11.41
N VAL A 123 -7.60 6.70 10.24
CA VAL A 123 -8.59 6.65 9.14
C VAL A 123 -8.87 5.22 8.71
N VAL A 124 -7.82 4.42 8.52
CA VAL A 124 -7.96 3.02 8.10
C VAL A 124 -8.67 2.20 9.19
N LEU A 125 -8.20 2.32 10.44
CA LEU A 125 -8.81 1.63 11.57
C LEU A 125 -10.28 2.00 11.73
N LEU A 126 -10.61 3.29 11.63
CA LEU A 126 -11.98 3.77 11.74
C LEU A 126 -12.85 3.21 10.61
N GLY A 127 -12.40 3.26 9.36
CA GLY A 127 -13.13 2.71 8.22
C GLY A 127 -13.39 1.21 8.34
N THR A 128 -12.45 0.46 8.94
CA THR A 128 -12.59 -0.99 9.14
C THR A 128 -13.49 -1.34 10.35
N VAL A 129 -13.38 -0.60 11.46
CA VAL A 129 -14.10 -0.91 12.71
C VAL A 129 -15.51 -0.32 12.73
N PHE A 130 -15.75 0.79 12.03
CA PHE A 130 -17.03 1.50 12.07
C PHE A 130 -18.24 0.65 11.64
N PRO A 131 -18.20 -0.13 10.53
CA PRO A 131 -19.26 -1.09 10.21
C PRO A 131 -19.63 -2.02 11.36
N LEU A 132 -18.62 -2.60 12.01
CA LEU A 132 -18.80 -3.56 13.10
C LEU A 132 -19.48 -2.92 14.32
N LEU A 133 -19.17 -1.65 14.60
CA LEU A 133 -19.80 -0.92 15.70
C LEU A 133 -21.26 -0.57 15.41
N VAL A 134 -21.59 -0.19 14.18
CA VAL A 134 -22.97 0.12 13.78
C VAL A 134 -23.84 -1.13 13.81
N GLU A 135 -23.32 -2.25 13.30
CA GLU A 135 -23.98 -3.55 13.36
C GLU A 135 -24.24 -3.98 14.81
N ALA A 136 -23.23 -3.88 15.69
CA ALA A 136 -23.39 -4.23 17.10
C ALA A 136 -24.37 -3.33 17.87
N ALA A 137 -24.49 -2.05 17.51
CA ALA A 137 -25.33 -1.08 18.22
C ALA A 137 -26.77 -0.99 17.70
N ARG A 138 -26.98 -1.16 16.39
CA ARG A 138 -28.28 -0.94 15.73
C ARG A 138 -28.81 -2.16 14.99
N GLY A 139 -27.97 -3.17 14.75
CA GLY A 139 -28.29 -4.29 13.85
C GLY A 139 -28.25 -3.92 12.36
N ASP A 140 -27.85 -2.68 12.03
CA ASP A 140 -27.81 -2.17 10.66
C ASP A 140 -26.52 -2.59 9.95
N ARG A 141 -26.67 -3.07 8.72
CA ARG A 141 -25.57 -3.60 7.91
C ARG A 141 -25.09 -2.52 6.95
N ILE A 142 -23.95 -1.91 7.27
CA ILE A 142 -23.32 -0.91 6.40
C ILE A 142 -21.93 -1.38 5.96
N ALA A 143 -21.58 -1.09 4.71
CA ALA A 143 -20.24 -1.33 4.19
C ALA A 143 -19.59 0.01 3.85
N VAL A 144 -18.34 0.20 4.27
CA VAL A 144 -17.52 1.33 3.87
C VAL A 144 -16.78 0.93 2.60
N GLY A 145 -17.11 1.57 1.47
CA GLY A 145 -16.49 1.29 0.19
C GLY A 145 -15.22 2.11 -0.08
N ASN A 146 -14.50 1.77 -1.15
CA ASN A 146 -13.29 2.46 -1.63
C ASN A 146 -13.37 4.01 -1.62
N PRO A 147 -14.49 4.67 -2.00
CA PRO A 147 -14.54 6.13 -2.03
C PRO A 147 -14.23 6.80 -0.67
N TYR A 148 -14.56 6.15 0.45
CA TYR A 148 -14.21 6.66 1.78
C TYR A 148 -12.69 6.69 1.98
N PHE A 149 -12.03 5.57 1.71
CA PHE A 149 -10.60 5.43 1.91
C PHE A 149 -9.83 6.32 0.95
N GLU A 150 -10.21 6.37 -0.33
CA GLU A 150 -9.59 7.27 -1.31
C GLU A 150 -9.70 8.73 -0.86
N ARG A 151 -10.88 9.18 -0.46
CA ARG A 151 -11.11 10.58 -0.05
C ARG A 151 -10.35 10.96 1.21
N MET A 152 -10.29 10.06 2.20
CA MET A 152 -9.67 10.36 3.49
C MET A 152 -8.15 10.16 3.49
N THR A 153 -7.64 9.17 2.76
CA THR A 153 -6.20 8.85 2.73
C THR A 153 -5.42 9.67 1.73
N MET A 154 -6.04 10.11 0.62
CA MET A 154 -5.36 10.86 -0.44
C MET A 154 -4.70 12.15 0.05
N PRO A 155 -5.35 13.04 0.84
CA PRO A 155 -4.70 14.24 1.36
C PRO A 155 -3.50 13.92 2.27
N VAL A 156 -3.62 12.86 3.07
CA VAL A 156 -2.55 12.40 3.97
C VAL A 156 -1.37 11.85 3.16
N GLY A 157 -1.64 11.06 2.12
CA GLY A 157 -0.63 10.54 1.20
C GLY A 157 0.15 11.66 0.48
N PHE A 158 -0.54 12.70 -0.01
CA PHE A 158 0.12 13.85 -0.62
C PHE A 158 0.98 14.63 0.38
N ALA A 159 0.48 14.84 1.61
CA ALA A 159 1.25 15.48 2.67
C ALA A 159 2.51 14.66 3.03
N LEU A 160 2.41 13.33 3.09
CA LEU A 160 3.55 12.43 3.33
C LEU A 160 4.58 12.52 2.19
N LEU A 161 4.16 12.45 0.92
CA LEU A 161 5.07 12.60 -0.22
C LEU A 161 5.79 13.95 -0.23
N PHE A 162 5.08 15.03 0.07
CA PHE A 162 5.68 16.35 0.21
C PHE A 162 6.73 16.36 1.33
N LEU A 163 6.38 15.82 2.49
CA LEU A 163 7.25 15.81 3.65
C LEU A 163 8.48 14.90 3.48
N MET A 164 8.39 13.85 2.68
CA MET A 164 9.51 12.98 2.31
C MET A 164 10.63 13.75 1.59
N ALA A 165 10.32 14.78 0.81
CA ALA A 165 11.33 15.65 0.20
C ALA A 165 11.85 16.70 1.21
N VAL A 166 10.95 17.31 1.97
CA VAL A 166 11.23 18.47 2.83
C VAL A 166 11.99 18.08 4.10
N ALA A 167 11.56 17.03 4.80
CA ALA A 167 12.12 16.66 6.10
C ALA A 167 13.63 16.33 6.05
N PRO A 168 14.14 15.57 5.06
CA PRO A 168 15.58 15.32 4.94
C PRO A 168 16.39 16.57 4.57
N ALA A 169 15.78 17.55 3.89
CA ALA A 169 16.45 18.77 3.46
C ALA A 169 16.61 19.79 4.60
N LEU A 170 15.66 19.82 5.54
CA LEU A 170 15.65 20.73 6.70
C LEU A 170 16.87 20.50 7.63
N PRO A 171 17.49 21.55 8.18
CA PRO A 171 18.49 21.43 9.25
C PRO A 171 17.85 21.10 10.61
N TRP A 172 18.67 20.67 11.58
CA TRP A 172 18.21 20.35 12.95
C TRP A 172 17.94 21.59 13.82
N GLY A 173 18.42 22.79 13.44
CA GLY A 173 18.27 24.03 14.20
C GLY A 173 17.56 25.16 13.44
N ARG A 174 17.63 26.40 13.97
CA ARG A 174 17.00 27.60 13.39
C ARG A 174 17.69 28.06 12.09
N GLY A 175 16.98 28.80 11.24
CA GLY A 175 17.51 29.32 9.96
C GLY A 175 17.28 28.41 8.75
N ALA A 176 16.15 27.70 8.71
CA ALA A 176 15.91 26.64 7.72
C ALA A 176 15.54 27.14 6.31
N THR A 177 14.88 28.29 6.16
CA THR A 177 14.16 28.64 4.92
C THR A 177 15.06 28.83 3.70
N GLU A 178 16.17 29.56 3.83
CA GLU A 178 17.06 29.87 2.70
C GLU A 178 17.88 28.64 2.26
N VAL A 179 18.34 27.86 3.24
CA VAL A 179 19.00 26.56 3.02
C VAL A 179 18.03 25.57 2.37
N LEU A 180 16.76 25.58 2.79
CA LEU A 180 15.71 24.72 2.26
C LEU A 180 15.44 25.02 0.78
N LEU A 181 15.23 26.29 0.42
CA LEU A 181 15.01 26.72 -0.96
C LEU A 181 16.18 26.28 -1.87
N THR A 182 17.42 26.49 -1.41
CA THR A 182 18.62 26.10 -2.19
C THR A 182 18.72 24.59 -2.39
N ARG A 183 18.32 23.80 -1.39
CA ARG A 183 18.37 22.32 -1.46
C ARG A 183 17.22 21.72 -2.25
N LEU A 184 16.03 22.33 -2.19
CA LEU A 184 14.82 21.83 -2.83
C LEU A 184 14.55 22.40 -4.21
N ARG A 185 15.29 23.42 -4.68
CA ARG A 185 15.08 23.98 -6.03
C ARG A 185 15.08 22.93 -7.13
N TRP A 186 16.06 22.02 -7.12
CA TRP A 186 16.20 21.00 -8.16
C TRP A 186 15.14 19.90 -8.05
N PRO A 187 14.87 19.35 -6.85
CA PRO A 187 13.70 18.50 -6.64
C PRO A 187 12.38 19.16 -7.08
N ALA A 188 12.17 20.44 -6.76
CA ALA A 188 10.93 21.15 -7.11
C ALA A 188 10.78 21.34 -8.62
N VAL A 189 11.88 21.66 -9.32
CA VAL A 189 11.90 21.70 -10.79
C VAL A 189 11.61 20.32 -11.38
N ALA A 190 12.18 19.25 -10.83
CA ALA A 190 11.89 17.89 -11.28
C ALA A 190 10.41 17.52 -11.07
N GLY A 191 9.82 17.90 -9.93
CA GLY A 191 8.39 17.72 -9.66
C GLY A 191 7.51 18.48 -10.66
N ALA A 192 7.80 19.78 -10.88
CA ALA A 192 7.05 20.59 -11.83
C ALA A 192 7.17 20.07 -13.27
N ALA A 193 8.38 19.69 -13.69
CA ALA A 193 8.60 19.10 -15.01
C ALA A 193 7.83 17.77 -15.17
N ALA A 194 7.82 16.93 -14.14
CA ALA A 194 7.06 15.68 -14.16
C ALA A 194 5.53 15.92 -14.27
N MET A 195 5.00 16.96 -13.63
CA MET A 195 3.60 17.37 -13.79
C MET A 195 3.30 17.81 -15.23
N VAL A 196 4.17 18.63 -15.83
CA VAL A 196 4.03 19.05 -17.23
C VAL A 196 4.03 17.83 -18.15
N VAL A 197 4.99 16.92 -17.97
CA VAL A 197 5.05 15.67 -18.75
C VAL A 197 3.78 14.84 -18.58
N ALA A 198 3.29 14.67 -17.34
CA ALA A 198 2.06 13.92 -17.08
C ALA A 198 0.86 14.51 -17.81
N VAL A 199 0.69 15.84 -17.80
CA VAL A 199 -0.39 16.52 -18.52
C VAL A 199 -0.23 16.35 -20.04
N THR A 200 0.99 16.48 -20.59
CA THR A 200 1.24 16.30 -22.03
C THR A 200 1.00 14.87 -22.51
N LEU A 201 1.19 13.87 -21.64
CA LEU A 201 0.92 12.46 -21.92
C LEU A 201 -0.55 12.08 -21.74
N GLY A 202 -1.42 13.05 -21.40
CA GLY A 202 -2.87 12.85 -21.34
C GLY A 202 -3.44 12.65 -19.93
N SER A 203 -2.69 12.96 -18.87
CA SER A 203 -3.26 13.04 -17.51
C SER A 203 -4.29 14.16 -17.42
N ARG A 204 -5.57 13.81 -17.26
CA ARG A 204 -6.68 14.77 -17.13
C ARG A 204 -7.14 14.99 -15.70
N GLY A 205 -6.71 14.15 -14.76
CA GLY A 205 -7.05 14.27 -13.34
C GLY A 205 -6.03 15.10 -12.56
N TRP A 206 -6.50 15.93 -11.62
CA TRP A 206 -5.60 16.69 -10.73
C TRP A 206 -4.83 15.77 -9.79
N ALA A 207 -5.48 14.71 -9.26
CA ALA A 207 -4.90 13.77 -8.31
C ALA A 207 -3.70 12.97 -8.87
N PRO A 208 -3.80 12.26 -10.02
CA PRO A 208 -2.64 11.56 -10.59
C PRO A 208 -1.52 12.52 -11.00
N THR A 209 -1.86 13.71 -11.51
CA THR A 209 -0.87 14.74 -11.87
C THR A 209 -0.10 15.22 -10.64
N LEU A 210 -0.80 15.51 -9.55
CA LEU A 210 -0.17 15.91 -8.28
C LEU A 210 0.64 14.77 -7.66
N ALA A 211 0.17 13.52 -7.75
CA ALA A 211 0.90 12.35 -7.30
C ALA A 211 2.24 12.19 -8.06
N VAL A 212 2.23 12.32 -9.38
CA VAL A 212 3.45 12.30 -10.21
C VAL A 212 4.39 13.44 -9.82
N GLY A 213 3.87 14.66 -9.65
CA GLY A 213 4.68 15.82 -9.25
C GLY A 213 5.33 15.66 -7.88
N LEU A 214 4.54 15.27 -6.87
CA LEU A 214 5.03 15.06 -5.50
C LEU A 214 5.93 13.83 -5.39
N GLY A 215 5.65 12.77 -6.15
CA GLY A 215 6.52 11.59 -6.25
C GLY A 215 7.88 11.94 -6.86
N ALA A 216 7.91 12.67 -7.97
CA ALA A 216 9.14 13.15 -8.58
C ALA A 216 9.89 14.15 -7.68
N PHE A 217 9.18 14.98 -6.93
CA PHE A 217 9.76 15.87 -5.92
C PHE A 217 10.43 15.09 -4.78
N ALA A 218 9.75 14.09 -4.22
CA ALA A 218 10.27 13.20 -3.18
C ALA A 218 11.48 12.41 -3.67
N ALA A 219 11.36 11.76 -4.84
CA ALA A 219 12.44 11.02 -5.47
C ALA A 219 13.64 11.93 -5.77
N GLY A 220 13.41 13.13 -6.32
CA GLY A 220 14.45 14.11 -6.61
C GLY A 220 15.22 14.55 -5.35
N GLY A 221 14.52 14.73 -4.23
CA GLY A 221 15.14 15.02 -2.93
C GLY A 221 16.05 13.90 -2.45
N ALA A 222 15.56 12.66 -2.50
CA ALA A 222 16.31 11.47 -2.10
C ALA A 222 17.50 11.19 -3.03
N ILE A 223 17.31 11.28 -4.36
CA ILE A 223 18.35 11.11 -5.38
C ILE A 223 19.44 12.16 -5.20
N ARG A 224 19.09 13.43 -4.97
CA ARG A 224 20.07 14.49 -4.69
C ARG A 224 20.95 14.14 -3.50
N HIS A 225 20.36 13.61 -2.41
CA HIS A 225 21.12 13.17 -1.25
C HIS A 225 22.08 12.02 -1.60
N LEU A 226 21.61 11.03 -2.36
CA LEU A 226 22.42 9.89 -2.82
C LEU A 226 23.57 10.34 -3.73
N VAL A 227 23.32 11.24 -4.68
CA VAL A 227 24.33 11.80 -5.58
C VAL A 227 25.43 12.51 -4.79
N LEU A 228 25.07 13.33 -3.79
CA LEU A 228 26.06 14.00 -2.94
C LEU A 228 26.86 13.00 -2.10
N ALA A 229 26.22 11.96 -1.58
CA ALA A 229 26.89 10.90 -0.83
C ALA A 229 27.88 10.11 -1.70
N VAL A 230 27.52 9.82 -2.96
CA VAL A 230 28.37 9.14 -3.93
C VAL A 230 29.53 10.02 -4.37
N ARG A 231 29.30 11.31 -4.62
CA ARG A 231 30.39 12.25 -4.95
C ARG A 231 31.43 12.37 -3.83
N ALA A 232 31.00 12.28 -2.58
CA ALA A 232 31.90 12.38 -1.44
C ALA A 232 32.65 11.07 -1.11
N ARG A 233 32.05 9.90 -1.38
CA ARG A 233 32.54 8.60 -0.88
C ARG A 233 32.57 7.46 -1.91
N GLY A 234 32.40 7.78 -3.20
CA GLY A 234 32.22 6.79 -4.26
C GLY A 234 30.99 5.90 -4.05
N LEU A 235 31.01 4.67 -4.56
CA LEU A 235 29.90 3.72 -4.41
C LEU A 235 29.58 3.38 -2.94
N ARG A 236 30.56 3.50 -2.04
CA ARG A 236 30.33 3.36 -0.58
C ARG A 236 29.40 4.45 -0.03
N GLY A 237 29.18 5.53 -0.76
CA GLY A 237 28.20 6.57 -0.45
C GLY A 237 26.74 6.09 -0.49
N LEU A 238 26.44 5.00 -1.21
CA LEU A 238 25.10 4.39 -1.26
C LEU A 238 24.77 3.53 -0.03
N VAL A 239 25.79 3.21 0.76
CA VAL A 239 25.72 2.25 1.86
C VAL A 239 25.55 2.96 3.21
N GLY A 240 24.89 2.29 4.14
CA GLY A 240 24.66 2.74 5.50
C GLY A 240 23.26 3.32 5.71
N ARG A 241 22.83 3.35 6.97
CA ARG A 241 21.45 3.68 7.37
C ARG A 241 20.85 4.90 6.68
N SER A 242 21.61 5.99 6.55
CA SER A 242 21.10 7.23 5.94
C SER A 242 20.89 7.11 4.43
N SER A 243 21.82 6.48 3.71
CA SER A 243 21.74 6.33 2.24
C SER A 243 20.79 5.21 1.85
N GLY A 244 20.83 4.07 2.56
CA GLY A 244 19.86 2.99 2.38
C GLY A 244 18.43 3.46 2.60
N GLY A 245 18.19 4.27 3.64
CA GLY A 245 16.89 4.91 3.87
C GLY A 245 16.43 5.82 2.72
N MET A 246 17.34 6.56 2.07
CA MET A 246 17.00 7.38 0.89
C MET A 246 16.67 6.52 -0.33
N VAL A 247 17.34 5.38 -0.51
CA VAL A 247 16.97 4.41 -1.57
C VAL A 247 15.56 3.87 -1.32
N VAL A 248 15.21 3.55 -0.06
CA VAL A 248 13.84 3.18 0.32
C VAL A 248 12.85 4.29 -0.03
N HIS A 249 13.17 5.57 0.23
CA HIS A 249 12.30 6.69 -0.11
C HIS A 249 12.07 6.82 -1.63
N VAL A 250 13.08 6.54 -2.45
CA VAL A 250 12.90 6.46 -3.92
C VAL A 250 11.93 5.35 -4.28
N GLY A 251 12.08 4.16 -3.68
CA GLY A 251 11.15 3.05 -3.90
C GLY A 251 9.71 3.38 -3.50
N VAL A 252 9.51 4.01 -2.33
CA VAL A 252 8.19 4.47 -1.87
C VAL A 252 7.59 5.52 -2.83
N ALA A 253 8.39 6.45 -3.34
CA ALA A 253 7.92 7.42 -4.33
C ALA A 253 7.47 6.75 -5.63
N VAL A 254 8.19 5.73 -6.11
CA VAL A 254 7.80 4.92 -7.27
C VAL A 254 6.48 4.19 -7.02
N VAL A 255 6.34 3.52 -5.87
CA VAL A 255 5.10 2.81 -5.50
C VAL A 255 3.92 3.78 -5.44
N ALA A 256 4.09 4.95 -4.81
CA ALA A 256 3.00 5.92 -4.68
C ALA A 256 2.53 6.47 -6.04
N VAL A 257 3.47 6.77 -6.95
CA VAL A 257 3.14 7.21 -8.31
C VAL A 257 2.46 6.09 -9.10
N ALA A 258 3.01 4.87 -9.03
CA ALA A 258 2.46 3.70 -9.70
C ALA A 258 1.03 3.42 -9.23
N PHE A 259 0.76 3.49 -7.92
CA PHE A 259 -0.57 3.30 -7.35
C PHE A 259 -1.57 4.38 -7.78
N ALA A 260 -1.17 5.65 -7.74
CA ALA A 260 -2.04 6.75 -8.13
C ALA A 260 -2.36 6.72 -9.64
N CYS A 261 -1.40 6.30 -10.47
CA CYS A 261 -1.61 6.21 -11.91
C CYS A 261 -2.36 4.92 -12.30
N SER A 262 -2.06 3.77 -11.69
CA SER A 262 -2.73 2.50 -12.01
C SER A 262 -4.22 2.55 -11.70
N SER A 263 -4.60 3.23 -10.63
CA SER A 263 -6.01 3.48 -10.28
C SER A 263 -6.67 4.52 -11.19
N ALA A 264 -5.98 5.62 -11.53
CA ALA A 264 -6.56 6.69 -12.35
C ALA A 264 -6.70 6.32 -13.85
N PHE A 265 -5.87 5.41 -14.36
CA PHE A 265 -5.84 5.01 -15.77
C PHE A 265 -6.39 3.60 -16.01
N VAL A 266 -7.12 3.04 -15.04
CA VAL A 266 -7.81 1.75 -15.22
C VAL A 266 -8.84 1.87 -16.34
N ARG A 267 -8.89 0.86 -17.21
CA ARG A 267 -9.90 0.74 -18.27
C ARG A 267 -10.66 -0.57 -18.05
N GLN A 268 -11.99 -0.50 -18.02
CA GLN A 268 -12.84 -1.66 -17.83
C GLN A 268 -13.92 -1.70 -18.91
N ALA A 269 -14.19 -2.89 -19.42
CA ALA A 269 -15.31 -3.16 -20.32
C ALA A 269 -15.85 -4.56 -20.07
N GLU A 270 -17.13 -4.76 -20.38
CA GLU A 270 -17.80 -6.05 -20.31
C GLU A 270 -18.08 -6.51 -21.74
N PHE A 271 -17.64 -7.72 -22.06
CA PHE A 271 -17.83 -8.33 -23.35
C PHE A 271 -18.77 -9.51 -23.21
N ARG A 272 -19.76 -9.54 -24.10
CA ARG A 272 -20.70 -10.64 -24.25
C ARG A 272 -20.21 -11.49 -25.43
N PHE A 273 -19.97 -12.77 -25.17
CA PHE A 273 -19.61 -13.76 -26.18
C PHE A 273 -20.78 -14.75 -26.33
N ASP A 274 -21.22 -14.93 -27.57
CA ASP A 274 -22.35 -15.78 -27.94
C ASP A 274 -21.86 -17.10 -28.55
N GLU A 275 -20.78 -17.09 -29.35
CA GLU A 275 -20.24 -18.26 -30.03
C GLU A 275 -18.72 -18.43 -29.85
N VAL A 276 -18.25 -19.69 -29.84
CA VAL A 276 -16.81 -19.99 -29.80
C VAL A 276 -16.14 -19.44 -31.06
N GLY A 277 -15.06 -18.67 -30.87
CA GLY A 277 -14.41 -17.91 -31.92
C GLY A 277 -14.80 -16.44 -31.96
N ASP A 278 -15.81 -16.01 -31.19
CA ASP A 278 -16.11 -14.60 -31.02
C ASP A 278 -14.87 -13.85 -30.52
N SER A 279 -14.58 -12.73 -31.18
CA SER A 279 -13.42 -11.92 -30.87
C SER A 279 -13.81 -10.50 -30.50
N ALA A 280 -13.04 -9.92 -29.57
CA ALA A 280 -13.19 -8.54 -29.15
C ALA A 280 -11.82 -7.90 -28.96
N THR A 281 -11.66 -6.67 -29.42
CA THR A 281 -10.44 -5.89 -29.17
C THR A 281 -10.68 -4.88 -28.07
N PHE A 282 -9.84 -4.89 -27.04
CA PHE A 282 -9.94 -3.94 -25.94
C PHE A 282 -8.57 -3.46 -25.50
N ALA A 283 -8.42 -2.14 -25.37
CA ALA A 283 -7.23 -1.52 -24.79
C ALA A 283 -5.88 -1.85 -25.48
N GLY A 284 -5.90 -2.44 -26.68
CA GLY A 284 -4.73 -2.90 -27.42
C GLY A 284 -4.52 -4.43 -27.40
N HIS A 285 -5.42 -5.17 -26.74
CA HIS A 285 -5.41 -6.63 -26.67
C HIS A 285 -6.52 -7.23 -27.53
N GLU A 286 -6.23 -8.38 -28.13
CA GLU A 286 -7.21 -9.21 -28.81
C GLU A 286 -7.67 -10.33 -27.87
N LEU A 287 -8.98 -10.46 -27.73
CA LEU A 287 -9.65 -11.46 -26.91
C LEU A 287 -10.42 -12.38 -27.85
N VAL A 288 -10.21 -13.69 -27.73
CA VAL A 288 -10.96 -14.70 -28.50
C VAL A 288 -11.57 -15.69 -27.53
N PHE A 289 -12.88 -15.88 -27.60
CA PHE A 289 -13.58 -16.85 -26.78
C PHE A 289 -13.31 -18.27 -27.27
N ASP A 290 -12.73 -19.12 -26.42
CA ASP A 290 -12.31 -20.50 -26.70
C ASP A 290 -13.22 -21.52 -25.98
N GLY A 291 -14.44 -21.11 -25.68
CA GLY A 291 -15.47 -21.96 -25.10
C GLY A 291 -15.47 -22.00 -23.57
N LEU A 292 -16.27 -22.93 -23.05
CA LEU A 292 -16.53 -23.10 -21.63
C LEU A 292 -16.37 -24.56 -21.24
N SER A 293 -16.00 -24.81 -19.99
CA SER A 293 -15.90 -26.16 -19.45
C SER A 293 -16.33 -26.17 -17.98
N THR A 294 -17.16 -27.14 -17.61
CA THR A 294 -17.56 -27.37 -16.22
C THR A 294 -16.72 -28.49 -15.63
N VAL A 295 -16.12 -28.24 -14.47
CA VAL A 295 -15.33 -29.20 -13.71
C VAL A 295 -16.02 -29.41 -12.36
N GLU A 296 -16.51 -30.62 -12.14
CA GLU A 296 -17.03 -31.01 -10.83
C GLU A 296 -15.89 -31.53 -9.94
N LEU A 297 -15.71 -30.88 -8.79
CA LEU A 297 -14.78 -31.29 -7.74
C LEU A 297 -15.58 -31.73 -6.51
N SER A 298 -14.93 -32.46 -5.60
CA SER A 298 -15.59 -33.00 -4.40
C SER A 298 -16.16 -31.91 -3.48
N GLU A 299 -15.59 -30.71 -3.53
CA GLU A 299 -15.94 -29.58 -2.68
C GLU A 299 -16.67 -28.43 -3.40
N LYS A 300 -16.66 -28.40 -4.74
CA LYS A 300 -17.21 -27.31 -5.55
C LYS A 300 -17.43 -27.71 -7.01
N THR A 301 -18.33 -27.01 -7.69
CA THR A 301 -18.46 -27.06 -9.15
C THR A 301 -17.85 -25.79 -9.73
N GLU A 302 -16.89 -25.93 -10.65
CA GLU A 302 -16.26 -24.80 -11.34
C GLU A 302 -16.76 -24.71 -12.78
N THR A 303 -17.28 -23.56 -13.17
CA THR A 303 -17.46 -23.24 -14.59
C THR A 303 -16.31 -22.35 -15.04
N ARG A 304 -15.46 -22.88 -15.92
CA ARG A 304 -14.30 -22.19 -16.48
C ARG A 304 -14.66 -21.65 -17.87
N VAL A 305 -14.24 -20.43 -18.14
CA VAL A 305 -14.43 -19.74 -19.41
C VAL A 305 -13.05 -19.59 -20.04
N ALA A 306 -12.79 -20.28 -21.14
CA ALA A 306 -11.53 -20.18 -21.85
C ALA A 306 -11.53 -18.93 -22.74
N VAL A 307 -10.55 -18.06 -22.56
CA VAL A 307 -10.34 -16.86 -23.37
C VAL A 307 -8.87 -16.80 -23.77
N VAL A 308 -8.61 -16.72 -25.07
CA VAL A 308 -7.27 -16.47 -25.60
C VAL A 308 -7.04 -14.97 -25.65
N VAL A 309 -5.95 -14.51 -25.02
CA VAL A 309 -5.56 -13.10 -24.98
C VAL A 309 -4.18 -12.97 -25.64
N ASP A 310 -4.12 -12.29 -26.79
CA ASP A 310 -2.91 -12.12 -27.59
C ASP A 310 -2.13 -13.44 -27.84
N GLY A 311 -2.86 -14.55 -28.05
CA GLY A 311 -2.30 -15.89 -28.30
C GLY A 311 -2.06 -16.75 -27.05
N ASP A 312 -2.15 -16.19 -25.84
CA ASP A 312 -2.04 -16.93 -24.58
C ASP A 312 -3.43 -17.33 -24.06
N ARG A 313 -3.66 -18.61 -23.74
CA ARG A 313 -4.95 -19.10 -23.23
C ARG A 313 -5.08 -18.89 -21.71
N PHE A 314 -6.20 -18.30 -21.29
CA PHE A 314 -6.56 -18.07 -19.89
C PHE A 314 -7.93 -18.69 -19.56
N GLU A 315 -8.10 -19.13 -18.32
CA GLU A 315 -9.33 -19.79 -17.86
C GLU A 315 -9.85 -19.13 -16.56
N PRO A 316 -10.40 -17.91 -16.62
CA PRO A 316 -11.17 -17.38 -15.50
C PRO A 316 -12.37 -18.29 -15.21
N ALA A 317 -12.75 -18.40 -13.93
CA ALA A 317 -13.74 -19.37 -13.50
C ALA A 317 -14.74 -18.79 -12.51
N ILE A 318 -15.88 -19.45 -12.40
CA ILE A 318 -16.87 -19.26 -11.35
C ILE A 318 -17.03 -20.56 -10.59
N SER A 319 -16.84 -20.53 -9.27
CA SER A 319 -17.00 -21.68 -8.38
C SER A 319 -18.30 -21.58 -7.60
N VAL A 320 -19.11 -22.63 -7.61
CA VAL A 320 -20.31 -22.79 -6.78
C VAL A 320 -20.05 -23.83 -5.71
N PHE A 321 -20.25 -23.47 -4.46
CA PHE A 321 -20.07 -24.36 -3.31
C PHE A 321 -21.42 -24.95 -2.88
N PRO A 322 -21.57 -26.29 -2.82
CA PRO A 322 -22.85 -26.96 -2.57
C PRO A 322 -23.55 -26.53 -1.27
N PHE A 323 -22.77 -26.22 -0.23
CA PHE A 323 -23.29 -25.92 1.11
C PHE A 323 -23.43 -24.42 1.39
N GLY A 324 -22.95 -23.55 0.50
CA GLY A 324 -22.90 -22.11 0.72
C GLY A 324 -23.86 -21.30 -0.14
N GLY A 325 -24.31 -21.83 -1.28
CA GLY A 325 -25.12 -21.10 -2.28
C GLY A 325 -24.42 -19.85 -2.87
N GLN A 326 -23.19 -19.57 -2.45
CA GLN A 326 -22.40 -18.43 -2.89
C GLN A 326 -21.58 -18.83 -4.12
N THR A 327 -21.59 -17.92 -5.07
CA THR A 327 -20.85 -18.01 -6.31
C THR A 327 -19.58 -17.19 -6.15
N ILE A 328 -18.41 -17.83 -6.22
CA ILE A 328 -17.10 -17.19 -6.04
C ILE A 328 -16.37 -17.15 -7.38
N GLY A 329 -16.12 -15.95 -7.89
CA GLY A 329 -15.33 -15.76 -9.10
C GLY A 329 -13.84 -15.94 -8.85
N THR A 330 -13.17 -16.76 -9.66
CA THR A 330 -11.72 -16.87 -9.75
C THR A 330 -11.25 -16.14 -11.01
N PRO A 331 -10.75 -14.90 -10.89
CA PRO A 331 -10.27 -14.16 -12.05
C PRO A 331 -8.96 -14.73 -12.58
N ALA A 332 -8.74 -14.62 -13.89
CA ALA A 332 -7.44 -14.87 -14.51
C ALA A 332 -6.71 -13.54 -14.72
N THR A 333 -5.41 -13.50 -14.50
CA THR A 333 -4.62 -12.26 -14.65
C THR A 333 -3.36 -12.53 -15.46
N ARG A 334 -3.11 -11.68 -16.45
CA ARG A 334 -1.88 -11.61 -17.23
C ARG A 334 -1.16 -10.33 -16.84
N SER A 335 0.03 -10.45 -16.25
CA SER A 335 0.84 -9.29 -15.86
C SER A 335 2.00 -9.10 -16.82
N THR A 336 2.12 -7.89 -17.38
CA THR A 336 3.25 -7.48 -18.22
C THR A 336 3.92 -6.24 -17.64
N VAL A 337 5.04 -5.81 -18.23
CA VAL A 337 5.70 -4.55 -17.81
C VAL A 337 4.85 -3.33 -18.19
N ARG A 338 4.00 -3.46 -19.22
CA ARG A 338 3.17 -2.37 -19.75
C ARG A 338 1.86 -2.24 -18.97
N ASP A 339 1.17 -3.35 -18.81
CA ASP A 339 -0.15 -3.45 -18.21
C ASP A 339 -0.42 -4.84 -17.63
N ASP A 340 -1.36 -4.86 -16.69
CA ASP A 340 -1.97 -6.07 -16.16
C ASP A 340 -3.40 -6.16 -16.70
N LEU A 341 -3.70 -7.27 -17.36
CA LEU A 341 -5.02 -7.59 -17.88
C LEU A 341 -5.66 -8.65 -16.97
N GLN A 342 -6.80 -8.31 -16.41
CA GLN A 342 -7.60 -9.21 -15.58
C GLN A 342 -8.92 -9.55 -16.28
N LEU A 343 -9.22 -10.84 -16.32
CA LEU A 343 -10.48 -11.40 -16.81
C LEU A 343 -11.30 -11.90 -15.61
N ALA A 344 -12.54 -11.45 -15.51
CA ALA A 344 -13.49 -11.92 -14.53
C ALA A 344 -14.80 -12.31 -15.22
N VAL A 345 -15.29 -13.51 -14.96
CA VAL A 345 -16.58 -13.95 -15.49
C VAL A 345 -17.68 -13.35 -14.63
N LEU A 346 -18.66 -12.73 -15.26
CA LEU A 346 -19.82 -12.11 -14.60
C LEU A 346 -21.08 -12.94 -14.74
N ALA A 347 -21.26 -13.57 -15.90
CA ALA A 347 -22.40 -14.40 -16.19
C ALA A 347 -22.00 -15.56 -17.11
N VAL A 348 -22.62 -16.70 -16.87
CA VAL A 348 -22.50 -17.95 -17.63
C VAL A 348 -23.92 -18.43 -17.94
N PRO A 349 -24.16 -19.12 -19.07
CA PRO A 349 -25.49 -19.62 -19.44
C PRO A 349 -26.12 -20.51 -18.35
N ASP A 350 -27.38 -20.23 -18.00
CA ASP A 350 -28.15 -21.00 -17.01
C ASP A 350 -28.36 -22.48 -17.42
N SER A 351 -28.24 -22.78 -18.71
CA SER A 351 -28.34 -24.15 -19.27
C SER A 351 -27.25 -25.11 -18.79
N LEU A 352 -26.25 -24.62 -18.05
CA LEU A 352 -25.18 -25.41 -17.44
C LEU A 352 -25.30 -25.49 -15.91
N VAL A 353 -26.22 -24.74 -15.33
CA VAL A 353 -26.46 -24.66 -13.87
C VAL A 353 -27.78 -25.33 -13.48
N SER A 354 -28.69 -25.55 -14.42
CA SER A 354 -29.93 -26.29 -14.18
C SER A 354 -30.43 -27.00 -15.44
N ASP A 355 -30.72 -28.29 -15.31
CA ASP A 355 -31.41 -29.16 -16.27
C ASP A 355 -32.90 -28.74 -16.42
N GLN A 356 -33.15 -27.51 -16.88
CA GLN A 356 -34.48 -27.03 -17.20
C GLN A 356 -34.50 -26.48 -18.63
N SER A 357 -35.22 -27.23 -19.46
CA SER A 357 -35.57 -26.99 -20.85
C SER A 357 -36.06 -25.56 -21.13
N GLY A 358 -35.42 -24.88 -22.09
CA GLY A 358 -36.07 -23.84 -22.88
C GLY A 358 -35.46 -22.43 -22.89
N SER A 359 -34.27 -22.21 -22.33
CA SER A 359 -33.65 -20.88 -22.34
C SER A 359 -32.78 -20.65 -23.58
N GLU A 360 -32.92 -19.47 -24.20
CA GLU A 360 -32.08 -18.93 -25.29
C GLU A 360 -30.59 -19.26 -25.10
N PRO A 361 -29.78 -19.44 -26.16
CA PRO A 361 -28.35 -19.69 -26.04
C PRO A 361 -27.74 -18.61 -25.15
N GLY A 362 -27.38 -19.01 -23.92
CA GLY A 362 -26.90 -18.05 -22.96
C GLY A 362 -25.57 -17.52 -23.46
N SER A 363 -25.35 -16.23 -23.29
CA SER A 363 -24.06 -15.64 -23.54
C SER A 363 -23.18 -15.70 -22.31
N VAL A 364 -21.88 -15.86 -22.53
CA VAL A 364 -20.89 -15.64 -21.48
C VAL A 364 -20.57 -14.15 -21.42
N VAL A 365 -20.65 -13.55 -20.23
CA VAL A 365 -20.23 -12.16 -20.01
C VAL A 365 -18.92 -12.15 -19.25
N VAL A 366 -17.87 -11.63 -19.89
CA VAL A 366 -16.53 -11.49 -19.31
C VAL A 366 -16.21 -10.01 -19.13
N ARG A 367 -15.91 -9.61 -17.90
CA ARG A 367 -15.32 -8.31 -17.61
C ARG A 367 -13.82 -8.36 -17.84
N VAL A 368 -13.33 -7.44 -18.64
CA VAL A 368 -11.92 -7.24 -18.93
C VAL A 368 -11.49 -5.94 -18.28
N THR A 369 -10.48 -6.02 -17.42
CA THR A 369 -9.90 -4.88 -16.73
C THR A 369 -8.44 -4.76 -17.11
N VAL A 370 -8.04 -3.64 -17.70
CA VAL A 370 -6.65 -3.34 -18.04
C VAL A 370 -6.14 -2.24 -17.12
N GLN A 371 -5.11 -2.56 -16.34
CA GLN A 371 -4.47 -1.68 -15.36
C GLN A 371 -3.02 -1.43 -15.74
N PRO A 372 -2.64 -0.20 -16.10
CA PRO A 372 -1.24 0.11 -16.39
C PRO A 372 -0.43 0.21 -15.09
N LEU A 373 0.90 0.10 -15.22
CA LEU A 373 1.88 0.40 -14.17
C LEU A 373 1.87 -0.50 -12.92
N VAL A 374 1.15 -1.62 -12.91
CA VAL A 374 1.17 -2.58 -11.79
C VAL A 374 2.58 -3.15 -11.56
N ALA A 375 3.32 -3.47 -12.64
CA ALA A 375 4.72 -3.89 -12.56
C ALA A 375 5.63 -2.89 -11.79
N TRP A 376 5.32 -1.59 -11.83
CA TRP A 376 6.11 -0.57 -11.13
C TRP A 376 5.92 -0.61 -9.61
N LEU A 377 4.81 -1.17 -9.11
CA LEU A 377 4.65 -1.44 -7.69
C LEU A 377 5.69 -2.47 -7.22
N TRP A 378 5.92 -3.51 -8.01
CA TRP A 378 6.93 -4.52 -7.75
C TRP A 378 8.36 -3.98 -7.86
N ILE A 379 8.63 -3.17 -8.89
CA ILE A 379 9.93 -2.49 -9.06
C ILE A 379 10.20 -1.60 -7.84
N GLY A 380 9.22 -0.80 -7.41
CA GLY A 380 9.33 0.04 -6.22
C GLY A 380 9.58 -0.78 -4.95
N GLY A 381 8.88 -1.90 -4.79
CA GLY A 381 9.11 -2.86 -3.71
C GLY A 381 10.53 -3.46 -3.72
N ALA A 382 11.04 -3.83 -4.88
CA ALA A 382 12.41 -4.32 -5.04
C ALA A 382 13.45 -3.25 -4.67
N VAL A 383 13.22 -2.00 -5.09
CA VAL A 383 14.08 -0.85 -4.72
C VAL A 383 14.08 -0.63 -3.20
N MET A 384 12.92 -0.76 -2.54
CA MET A 384 12.82 -0.69 -1.07
C MET A 384 13.59 -1.84 -0.40
N ALA A 385 13.50 -3.07 -0.92
CA ALA A 385 14.24 -4.21 -0.40
C ALA A 385 15.76 -3.99 -0.51
N ILE A 386 16.23 -3.50 -1.67
CA ILE A 386 17.63 -3.14 -1.89
C ILE A 386 18.07 -2.04 -0.93
N GLY A 387 17.30 -0.95 -0.80
CA GLY A 387 17.61 0.13 0.13
C GLY A 387 17.69 -0.33 1.59
N THR A 388 16.81 -1.26 1.97
CA THR A 388 16.82 -1.89 3.28
C THR A 388 18.09 -2.73 3.49
N ALA A 389 18.48 -3.56 2.51
CA ALA A 389 19.74 -4.31 2.56
C ALA A 389 20.97 -3.38 2.68
N LEU A 390 21.02 -2.31 1.89
CA LEU A 390 22.08 -1.30 1.94
C LEU A 390 22.16 -0.58 3.30
N SER A 391 21.06 -0.50 4.04
CA SER A 391 21.01 0.14 5.35
C SER A 391 21.73 -0.68 6.44
N PHE A 392 21.77 -2.01 6.28
CA PHE A 392 22.43 -2.94 7.21
C PHE A 392 23.94 -2.99 7.03
N VAL A 393 24.43 -2.69 5.83
CA VAL A 393 25.88 -2.68 5.59
C VAL A 393 26.49 -1.42 6.25
N PRO A 394 27.54 -1.57 7.10
CA PRO A 394 28.14 -0.44 7.79
C PRO A 394 28.65 0.62 6.81
N GLY A 395 28.14 1.85 6.93
CA GLY A 395 28.67 2.98 6.18
C GLY A 395 30.08 3.35 6.65
N ALA A 396 30.92 3.83 5.74
CA ALA A 396 32.23 4.39 6.09
C ALA A 396 32.03 5.61 7.02
N GLY A 397 32.21 5.39 8.32
CA GLY A 397 31.91 6.36 9.38
C GLY A 397 31.15 5.80 10.59
N SER A 398 30.74 4.52 10.59
CA SER A 398 30.27 3.87 11.81
C SER A 398 31.40 3.79 12.86
N PRO A 399 31.10 3.86 14.17
CA PRO A 399 32.10 3.73 15.24
C PRO A 399 32.99 2.48 15.08
N THR A 400 32.41 1.41 14.54
CA THR A 400 33.07 0.14 14.23
C THR A 400 34.12 0.25 13.11
N GLY A 401 33.96 1.13 12.13
CA GLY A 401 34.96 1.38 11.08
C GLY A 401 36.16 2.17 11.60
N ARG A 402 35.94 3.08 12.55
CA ARG A 402 37.02 3.82 13.23
C ARG A 402 37.86 2.94 14.15
N ALA A 403 37.25 1.96 14.82
CA ALA A 403 37.96 1.00 15.66
C ALA A 403 38.94 0.14 14.82
N LYS A 404 38.48 -0.42 13.69
CA LYS A 404 39.35 -1.20 12.78
C LYS A 404 40.41 -0.37 12.06
N GLY A 405 40.16 0.92 11.81
CA GLY A 405 41.15 1.84 11.24
C GLY A 405 42.29 2.12 12.22
N ARG A 406 41.96 2.36 13.49
CA ARG A 406 42.95 2.59 14.56
C ARG A 406 43.80 1.37 14.89
N GLU A 407 43.23 0.16 14.88
CA GLU A 407 44.01 -1.07 15.08
C GLU A 407 45.04 -1.30 13.96
N ARG A 408 44.72 -0.95 12.71
CA ARG A 408 45.66 -1.09 11.58
C ARG A 408 46.77 -0.05 11.59
N GLU A 409 46.55 1.10 12.23
CA GLU A 409 47.53 2.19 12.36
C GLU A 409 48.42 2.03 13.60
N GLN A 410 48.08 1.12 14.52
CA GLN A 410 48.90 0.77 15.69
C GLN A 410 49.76 -0.49 15.50
N VAL A 411 49.56 -1.22 14.39
CA VAL A 411 50.29 -2.45 14.04
C VAL A 411 51.25 -2.24 12.85
N ALA A 412 51.27 -1.04 12.27
CA ALA A 412 52.27 -0.56 11.32
C ALA A 412 53.14 0.50 12.01
#